data_AF-A0A5U8XTS2-F1
#
_entry.id   AF-A0A5U8XTS2-F1
#
_cell.length_a   1.000
_cell.length_b   1.000
_cell.length_c   1.000
_cell.angle_alpha   90.00
_cell.angle_beta   90.00
_cell.angle_gamma   90.00
#
_symmetry.space_group_name_H-M   'P 1'
#
loop_
_entity.id
_entity.type
_entity.pdbx_description
1 polymer ?
#
loop_
_entity_poly.entity_id
_entity_poly.type
_entity_poly.pdbx_seq_one_letter_code
_entity_poly.pdbx_strand_id
1 'polypeptide(L)'
;MGYVINFGTKHDTSLLEKINAINAATVGRKLKVEDIEIVELSELPSGAFSVELINREDLTDTVVISHEKLDLADFLKHELADLTWWDPDNFDATRDTAAATAMFNNAIIKAGIIASNAWEAGSGKMAIVYDAATSQYTMVFTCTSHVWKEYRFDLPRSFASVFSEQVLPGFVADDV
;
A
#
# COMPACT_ATOMS: atom_id res chain seq x y z
N MET A 1 -4.25 4.33 23.59
CA MET A 1 -4.86 3.03 23.25
C MET A 1 -4.59 2.75 21.77
N GLY A 2 -3.91 1.64 21.43
CA GLY A 2 -3.54 1.31 20.05
C GLY A 2 -4.71 0.77 19.21
N TYR A 3 -4.65 0.93 17.89
CA TYR A 3 -5.51 0.20 16.94
C TYR A 3 -4.80 -1.10 16.59
N VAL A 4 -5.42 -2.24 16.89
CA VAL A 4 -4.88 -3.55 16.49
C VAL A 4 -5.52 -3.90 15.16
N ILE A 5 -4.71 -4.06 14.13
CA ILE A 5 -5.21 -4.51 12.82
C ILE A 5 -5.50 -5.99 12.90
N ASN A 6 -6.75 -6.35 12.65
CA ASN A 6 -7.16 -7.73 12.46
C ASN A 6 -7.38 -7.96 10.97
N PHE A 7 -6.46 -8.68 10.31
CA PHE A 7 -6.58 -9.01 8.89
C PHE A 7 -7.78 -9.92 8.56
N GLY A 8 -8.38 -10.56 9.57
CA GLY A 8 -9.59 -11.38 9.44
C GLY A 8 -10.88 -10.57 9.33
N THR A 9 -10.87 -9.27 9.65
CA THR A 9 -12.04 -8.40 9.63
C THR A 9 -11.80 -7.24 8.67
N LYS A 10 -12.84 -6.80 7.93
CA LYS A 10 -12.76 -5.57 7.14
C LYS A 10 -12.35 -4.39 8.02
N HIS A 11 -11.38 -3.60 7.55
CA HIS A 11 -10.87 -2.47 8.31
C HIS A 11 -11.96 -1.47 8.71
N ASP A 12 -12.96 -1.24 7.84
CA ASP A 12 -14.12 -0.39 8.14
C ASP A 12 -14.89 -0.88 9.36
N THR A 13 -15.05 -2.20 9.48
CA THR A 13 -15.79 -2.81 10.60
C THR A 13 -15.01 -2.62 11.91
N SER A 14 -13.72 -2.90 11.90
CA SER A 14 -12.87 -2.73 13.09
C SER A 14 -12.75 -1.26 13.52
N LEU A 15 -12.73 -0.33 12.57
CA LEU A 15 -12.77 1.12 12.85
C LEU A 15 -14.09 1.49 13.56
N LEU A 16 -15.24 1.06 13.02
CA LEU A 16 -16.55 1.39 13.58
C LEU A 16 -16.80 0.75 14.95
N GLU A 17 -16.38 -0.49 15.15
CA GLU A 17 -16.44 -1.13 16.47
C GLU A 17 -15.70 -0.30 17.52
N LYS A 18 -14.54 0.25 17.17
CA LYS A 18 -13.75 1.08 18.07
C LYS A 18 -14.39 2.44 18.34
N ILE A 19 -14.93 3.10 17.31
CA ILE A 19 -15.64 4.37 17.47
C ILE A 19 -16.88 4.19 18.34
N ASN A 20 -17.67 3.15 18.07
CA ASN A 20 -18.84 2.80 18.87
C ASN A 20 -18.48 2.51 20.34
N ALA A 21 -17.33 1.86 20.58
CA ALA A 21 -16.86 1.58 21.93
C ALA A 21 -16.45 2.87 22.67
N ILE A 22 -15.73 3.79 22.00
CA ILE A 22 -15.30 5.07 22.57
C ILE A 22 -16.50 5.98 22.85
N ASN A 23 -17.44 6.03 21.90
CA ASN A 23 -18.61 6.89 21.95
C ASN A 23 -19.84 6.20 22.58
N ALA A 24 -19.67 5.07 23.25
CA ALA A 24 -20.79 4.30 23.82
C ALA A 24 -21.65 5.10 24.81
N ALA A 25 -21.08 6.14 25.42
CA ALA A 25 -21.76 7.04 26.36
C ALA A 25 -22.32 8.33 25.71
N THR A 26 -21.90 8.66 24.49
CA THR A 26 -22.18 9.94 23.83
C THR A 26 -23.01 9.81 22.56
N VAL A 27 -23.00 8.64 21.92
CA VAL A 27 -23.73 8.37 20.68
C VAL A 27 -24.98 7.53 21.00
N GLY A 28 -26.16 8.10 20.73
CA GLY A 28 -27.44 7.46 21.03
C GLY A 28 -27.77 6.23 20.17
N ARG A 29 -27.08 6.04 19.03
CA ARG A 29 -27.27 4.90 18.12
C ARG A 29 -25.93 4.41 17.56
N LYS A 30 -25.63 3.12 17.74
CA LYS A 30 -24.38 2.53 17.23
C LYS A 30 -24.30 2.70 15.71
N LEU A 31 -23.15 3.19 15.23
CA LEU A 31 -22.80 3.23 13.81
C LEU A 31 -22.65 1.80 13.28
N LYS A 32 -23.11 1.55 12.06
CA LYS A 32 -22.92 0.27 11.38
C LYS A 32 -22.31 0.51 10.00
N VAL A 33 -21.50 -0.43 9.52
CA VAL A 33 -20.83 -0.33 8.21
C VAL A 33 -21.83 -0.09 7.07
N GLU A 34 -23.01 -0.72 7.13
CA GLU A 34 -24.08 -0.57 6.15
C GLU A 34 -24.73 0.83 6.13
N ASP A 35 -24.69 1.53 7.26
CA ASP A 35 -25.37 2.81 7.49
C ASP A 35 -24.42 4.01 7.38
N ILE A 36 -23.15 3.79 7.04
CA ILE A 36 -22.16 4.86 6.96
C ILE A 36 -21.53 5.01 5.58
N GLU A 37 -21.08 6.22 5.29
CA GLU A 37 -20.19 6.53 4.18
C GLU A 37 -18.85 6.99 4.74
N ILE A 38 -17.77 6.44 4.18
CA ILE A 38 -16.39 6.78 4.54
C ILE A 38 -15.83 7.66 3.43
N VAL A 39 -15.62 8.93 3.74
CA VAL A 39 -15.06 9.90 2.79
C VAL A 39 -13.63 10.23 3.22
N GLU A 40 -12.65 9.88 2.38
CA GLU A 40 -11.27 10.28 2.60
C GLU A 40 -11.15 11.80 2.36
N LEU A 41 -10.75 12.52 3.41
CA LEU A 41 -10.41 13.93 3.34
C LEU A 41 -8.94 14.08 2.95
N SER A 42 -8.57 15.29 2.49
CA SER A 42 -7.19 15.59 2.10
C SER A 42 -6.19 15.30 3.21
N GLU A 43 -4.98 14.89 2.81
CA GLU A 43 -3.85 14.71 3.70
C GLU A 43 -3.60 15.98 4.53
N LEU A 44 -3.55 15.81 5.86
CA LEU A 44 -3.23 16.90 6.76
C LEU A 44 -1.75 17.29 6.60
N PRO A 45 -1.35 18.53 6.91
CA PRO A 45 0.05 18.96 6.87
C PRO A 45 1.01 18.11 7.72
N SER A 46 0.49 17.31 8.65
CA SER A 46 1.23 16.37 9.48
C SER A 46 1.51 15.02 8.81
N GLY A 47 1.06 14.78 7.57
CA GLY A 47 1.10 13.47 6.91
C GLY A 47 0.03 12.48 7.40
N ALA A 48 -0.90 12.96 8.24
CA ALA A 48 -2.03 12.16 8.72
C ALA A 48 -3.19 12.25 7.72
N PHE A 49 -3.88 11.15 7.49
CA PHE A 49 -5.08 11.11 6.69
C PHE A 49 -6.29 11.37 7.59
N SER A 50 -7.18 12.25 7.14
CA SER A 50 -8.46 12.45 7.80
C SER A 50 -9.54 11.73 7.02
N VAL A 51 -10.47 11.13 7.73
CA VAL A 51 -11.59 10.41 7.18
C VAL A 51 -12.84 10.92 7.86
N GLU A 52 -13.83 11.33 7.07
CA GLU A 52 -15.15 11.68 7.56
C GLU A 52 -16.07 10.47 7.45
N LEU A 53 -16.70 10.13 8.58
CA LEU A 53 -17.73 9.11 8.65
C LEU A 53 -19.07 9.84 8.68
N ILE A 54 -19.88 9.62 7.65
CA ILE A 54 -21.18 10.25 7.49
C ILE A 54 -22.24 9.19 7.71
N ASN A 55 -23.19 9.45 8.61
CA ASN A 55 -24.37 8.61 8.77
C ASN A 55 -25.30 8.80 7.56
N ARG A 56 -25.59 7.72 6.82
CA ARG A 56 -26.45 7.76 5.63
C ARG A 56 -27.90 8.06 5.97
N GLU A 57 -28.36 7.74 7.18
CA GLU A 57 -29.73 8.03 7.62
C GLU A 57 -29.88 9.48 8.13
N ASP A 58 -28.80 10.11 8.57
CA ASP A 58 -28.76 11.51 9.03
C ASP A 58 -27.44 12.16 8.62
N LEU A 59 -27.44 12.87 7.49
CA LEU A 59 -26.25 13.50 6.92
C LEU A 59 -25.68 14.63 7.80
N THR A 60 -26.34 15.02 8.89
CA THR A 60 -25.83 16.00 9.87
C THR A 60 -25.04 15.36 11.01
N ASP A 61 -25.10 14.03 11.12
CA ASP A 61 -24.35 13.23 12.09
C ASP A 61 -23.06 12.73 11.45
N THR A 62 -21.99 13.52 11.60
CA THR A 62 -20.66 13.17 11.09
C THR A 62 -19.60 13.10 12.17
N VAL A 63 -18.63 12.20 11.99
CA VAL A 63 -17.46 12.05 12.84
C VAL A 63 -16.21 12.10 11.98
N VAL A 64 -15.30 13.03 12.28
CA VAL A 64 -13.99 13.11 11.62
C VAL A 64 -12.94 12.41 12.47
N ILE A 65 -12.14 11.57 11.82
CA ILE A 65 -11.07 10.81 12.44
C ILE A 65 -9.79 11.06 11.66
N SER A 66 -8.70 11.36 12.38
CA SER A 66 -7.38 11.48 11.78
C SER A 66 -6.50 10.32 12.23
N HIS A 67 -5.81 9.69 11.29
CA HIS A 67 -4.85 8.64 11.59
C HIS A 67 -3.73 8.57 10.55
N GLU A 68 -2.62 7.93 10.91
CA GLU A 68 -1.55 7.66 9.96
C GLU A 68 -1.88 6.39 9.16
N LYS A 69 -1.69 6.45 7.83
CA LYS A 69 -1.77 5.26 6.98
C LYS A 69 -0.50 4.43 7.14
N LEU A 70 -0.66 3.11 7.10
CA LEU A 70 0.45 2.18 7.17
C LEU A 70 1.09 1.96 5.82
N ASP A 71 2.41 1.74 5.84
CA ASP A 71 3.14 1.32 4.66
C ASP A 71 3.09 -0.21 4.54
N LEU A 72 2.67 -0.72 3.37
CA LEU A 72 2.71 -2.16 3.11
C LEU A 72 4.15 -2.69 3.08
N ALA A 73 5.15 -1.86 2.77
CA ALA A 73 6.56 -2.24 2.76
C ALA A 73 7.06 -2.65 4.15
N ASP A 74 6.43 -2.19 5.24
CA ASP A 74 6.76 -2.61 6.61
C ASP A 74 6.37 -4.08 6.88
N PHE A 75 5.43 -4.62 6.09
CA PHE A 75 4.86 -5.96 6.28
C PHE A 75 5.31 -6.95 5.21
N LEU A 76 5.47 -6.48 3.98
CA LEU A 76 5.81 -7.32 2.84
C LEU A 76 7.33 -7.51 2.79
N LYS A 77 7.74 -8.78 2.89
CA LYS A 77 9.15 -9.18 2.76
C LYS A 77 9.35 -9.90 1.44
N HIS A 78 10.41 -9.51 0.74
CA HIS A 78 10.82 -10.09 -0.54
C HIS A 78 12.20 -10.70 -0.40
N GLU A 79 12.35 -11.93 -0.85
CA GLU A 79 13.64 -12.60 -0.93
C GLU A 79 14.20 -12.51 -2.35
N LEU A 80 15.52 -12.70 -2.50
CA LEU A 80 16.15 -12.70 -3.82
C LEU A 80 15.52 -13.76 -4.76
N ALA A 81 15.05 -14.87 -4.20
CA ALA A 81 14.35 -15.92 -4.93
C ALA A 81 13.00 -15.45 -5.51
N ASP A 82 12.37 -14.42 -4.94
CA ASP A 82 11.13 -13.85 -5.46
C ASP A 82 11.39 -12.93 -6.68
N LEU A 83 12.66 -12.59 -6.98
CA LEU A 83 13.08 -11.66 -8.04
C LEU A 83 13.71 -12.33 -9.26
N THR A 84 13.62 -13.67 -9.38
CA THR A 84 14.24 -14.41 -10.50
C THR A 84 13.66 -14.08 -11.88
N TRP A 85 12.52 -13.41 -11.92
CA TRP A 85 11.85 -12.95 -13.15
C TRP A 85 12.37 -11.59 -13.62
N TRP A 86 13.09 -10.85 -12.76
CA TRP A 86 13.52 -9.49 -13.05
C TRP A 86 14.84 -9.48 -13.81
N ASP A 87 14.80 -8.91 -15.01
CA ASP A 87 15.95 -8.62 -15.84
C ASP A 87 15.81 -7.19 -16.41
N PRO A 88 16.54 -6.21 -15.86
CA PRO A 88 16.41 -4.81 -16.29
C PRO A 88 16.88 -4.60 -17.74
N ASP A 89 17.75 -5.45 -18.27
CA ASP A 89 18.30 -5.30 -19.62
C ASP A 89 17.31 -5.78 -20.70
N ASN A 90 16.27 -6.54 -20.29
CA ASN A 90 15.25 -7.10 -21.17
C ASN A 90 13.83 -6.81 -20.64
N PHE A 91 13.61 -5.57 -20.18
CA PHE A 91 12.32 -5.15 -19.62
C PHE A 91 11.18 -5.26 -20.65
N ASP A 92 10.13 -5.99 -20.27
CA ASP A 92 8.85 -6.04 -20.97
C ASP A 92 7.73 -5.66 -20.00
N ALA A 93 7.09 -4.51 -20.26
CA ALA A 93 6.10 -3.94 -19.35
C ALA A 93 4.93 -4.88 -19.04
N THR A 94 4.52 -5.75 -19.97
CA THR A 94 3.37 -6.64 -19.76
C THR A 94 3.77 -7.86 -18.94
N ARG A 95 4.84 -8.55 -19.36
CA ARG A 95 5.39 -9.73 -18.68
C ARG A 95 5.83 -9.39 -17.26
N ASP A 96 6.59 -8.31 -17.11
CA ASP A 96 7.22 -7.96 -15.84
C ASP A 96 6.19 -7.42 -14.84
N THR A 97 5.20 -6.64 -15.30
CA THR A 97 4.09 -6.24 -14.41
C THR A 97 3.26 -7.45 -13.96
N ALA A 98 3.04 -8.45 -14.82
CA ALA A 98 2.35 -9.68 -14.43
C ALA A 98 3.15 -10.48 -13.39
N ALA A 99 4.47 -10.60 -13.57
CA ALA A 99 5.35 -11.27 -12.62
C ALA A 99 5.42 -10.51 -11.27
N ALA A 100 5.57 -9.19 -11.30
CA ALA A 100 5.50 -8.31 -10.13
C ALA A 100 4.17 -8.46 -9.37
N THR A 101 3.05 -8.56 -10.09
CA THR A 101 1.73 -8.80 -9.50
C THR A 101 1.68 -10.14 -8.78
N ALA A 102 2.20 -11.21 -9.39
CA ALA A 102 2.25 -12.53 -8.77
C ALA A 102 3.13 -12.54 -7.51
N MET A 103 4.31 -11.93 -7.59
CA MET A 103 5.23 -11.76 -6.46
C MET A 103 4.56 -11.02 -5.29
N PHE A 104 3.93 -9.88 -5.58
CA PHE A 104 3.23 -9.07 -4.57
C PHE A 104 2.06 -9.83 -3.91
N ASN A 105 1.25 -10.53 -4.71
CA ASN A 105 0.17 -11.36 -4.19
C ASN A 105 0.68 -12.49 -3.29
N ASN A 106 1.80 -13.12 -3.65
CA ASN A 106 2.45 -14.12 -2.79
C ASN A 106 2.93 -13.52 -1.47
N ALA A 107 3.52 -12.32 -1.50
CA ALA A 107 3.96 -11.62 -0.29
C ALA A 107 2.78 -11.28 0.64
N ILE A 108 1.66 -10.82 0.08
CA ILE A 108 0.41 -10.57 0.82
C ILE A 108 -0.07 -11.85 1.52
N ILE A 109 -0.10 -12.97 0.79
CA ILE A 109 -0.52 -14.27 1.33
C ILE A 109 0.42 -14.72 2.45
N LYS A 110 1.75 -14.61 2.24
CA LYS A 110 2.76 -14.93 3.27
C LYS A 110 2.60 -14.06 4.52
N ALA A 111 2.21 -12.80 4.36
CA ALA A 111 1.94 -11.87 5.45
C ALA A 111 0.58 -12.09 6.14
N GLY A 112 -0.26 -13.01 5.63
CA GLY A 112 -1.61 -13.27 6.16
C GLY A 112 -2.61 -12.15 5.89
N ILE A 113 -2.30 -11.25 4.95
CA ILE A 113 -3.18 -10.14 4.58
C ILE A 113 -4.26 -10.67 3.64
N ILE A 114 -5.52 -10.45 3.98
CA ILE A 114 -6.66 -10.81 3.13
C ILE A 114 -7.04 -9.59 2.29
N ALA A 115 -6.71 -9.60 1.00
CA ALA A 115 -6.90 -8.46 0.09
C ALA A 115 -8.32 -7.87 0.14
N SER A 116 -9.36 -8.73 0.17
CA SER A 116 -10.76 -8.31 0.23
C SER A 116 -11.16 -7.58 1.52
N ASN A 117 -10.34 -7.67 2.56
CA ASN A 117 -10.52 -6.99 3.84
C ASN A 117 -9.62 -5.76 4.01
N ALA A 118 -8.55 -5.69 3.22
CA ALA A 118 -7.49 -4.69 3.35
C ALA A 118 -7.76 -3.42 2.52
N TRP A 119 -8.39 -3.54 1.35
CA TRP A 119 -8.71 -2.43 0.45
C TRP A 119 -10.01 -2.68 -0.33
N GLU A 120 -10.51 -1.64 -0.99
CA GLU A 120 -11.75 -1.69 -1.76
C GLU A 120 -11.66 -2.69 -2.92
N ALA A 121 -12.79 -3.36 -3.18
CA ALA A 121 -12.90 -4.34 -4.25
C ALA A 121 -12.58 -3.70 -5.62
N GLY A 122 -11.63 -4.29 -6.36
CA GLY A 122 -11.23 -3.82 -7.68
C GLY A 122 -10.26 -2.63 -7.71
N SER A 123 -9.82 -2.12 -6.56
CA SER A 123 -8.91 -0.95 -6.50
C SER A 123 -7.42 -1.30 -6.62
N GLY A 124 -7.02 -2.51 -6.21
CA GLY A 124 -5.61 -2.92 -6.16
C GLY A 124 -4.99 -3.11 -7.55
N LYS A 125 -3.99 -2.28 -7.90
CA LYS A 125 -3.27 -2.33 -9.17
C LYS A 125 -1.77 -2.24 -8.98
N MET A 126 -1.05 -3.13 -9.66
CA MET A 126 0.41 -3.12 -9.75
C MET A 126 0.86 -2.46 -11.04
N ALA A 127 1.96 -1.71 -10.96
CA ALA A 127 2.69 -1.18 -12.10
C ALA A 127 4.20 -1.23 -11.82
N ILE A 128 5.00 -1.23 -12.88
CA ILE A 128 6.44 -0.96 -12.80
C ILE A 128 6.69 0.39 -13.45
N VAL A 129 7.30 1.31 -12.70
CA VAL A 129 7.61 2.67 -13.16
C VAL A 129 9.12 2.80 -13.28
N TYR A 130 9.58 3.41 -14.37
CA TYR A 130 10.99 3.75 -14.57
C TYR A 130 11.23 5.22 -14.27
N ASP A 131 12.16 5.52 -13.35
CA ASP A 131 12.70 6.84 -13.13
C ASP A 131 14.00 7.02 -13.90
N ALA A 132 13.96 7.86 -14.94
CA ALA A 132 15.09 8.14 -15.80
C ALA A 132 16.20 8.95 -15.13
N ALA A 133 15.90 9.73 -14.08
CA ALA A 133 16.92 10.54 -13.41
C ALA A 133 17.84 9.69 -12.54
N THR A 134 17.31 8.60 -11.99
CA THR A 134 18.05 7.69 -11.10
C THR A 134 18.34 6.34 -11.75
N SER A 135 17.89 6.12 -12.99
CA SER A 135 17.95 4.84 -13.71
C SER A 135 17.43 3.68 -12.85
N GLN A 136 16.24 3.88 -12.26
CA GLN A 136 15.62 2.98 -11.29
C GLN A 136 14.26 2.49 -11.78
N TYR A 137 14.04 1.17 -11.69
CA TYR A 137 12.71 0.60 -11.82
C TYR A 137 12.10 0.37 -10.42
N THR A 138 10.86 0.81 -10.22
CA THR A 138 10.14 0.68 -8.95
C THR A 138 8.81 -0.02 -9.20
N MET A 139 8.55 -1.08 -8.44
CA MET A 139 7.22 -1.67 -8.32
C MET A 139 6.35 -0.73 -7.51
N VAL A 140 5.20 -0.37 -8.05
CA VAL A 140 4.23 0.51 -7.40
C VAL A 140 2.89 -0.22 -7.33
N PHE A 141 2.37 -0.39 -6.11
CA PHE A 141 1.00 -0.85 -5.92
C PHE A 141 0.13 0.24 -5.31
N THR A 142 -0.97 0.51 -5.99
CA THR A 142 -1.98 1.49 -5.59
C THR A 142 -3.27 0.78 -5.25
N CYS A 143 -3.96 1.27 -4.21
CA CYS A 143 -5.28 0.78 -3.82
C CYS A 143 -6.09 1.90 -3.18
N THR A 144 -7.41 1.74 -3.17
CA THR A 144 -8.31 2.60 -2.41
C THR A 144 -8.46 1.96 -1.03
N SER A 145 -7.82 2.57 -0.03
CA SER A 145 -7.89 2.15 1.36
C SER A 145 -7.65 3.35 2.25
N HIS A 146 -8.49 3.50 3.28
CA HIS A 146 -8.23 4.50 4.30
C HIS A 146 -7.06 4.07 5.21
N VAL A 147 -6.65 2.79 5.21
CA VAL A 147 -5.57 2.26 6.09
C VAL A 147 -4.20 2.24 5.41
N TRP A 148 -4.12 1.86 4.14
CA TRP A 148 -2.84 1.59 3.47
C TRP A 148 -2.37 2.75 2.58
N LYS A 149 -1.08 3.04 2.63
CA LYS A 149 -0.38 3.90 1.66
C LYS A 149 -0.15 3.16 0.35
N GLU A 150 0.26 3.91 -0.68
CA GLU A 150 0.87 3.34 -1.88
C GLU A 150 2.10 2.52 -1.48
N TYR A 151 2.20 1.32 -2.01
CA TYR A 151 3.36 0.46 -1.81
C TYR A 151 4.40 0.75 -2.88
N ARG A 152 5.66 0.90 -2.48
CA ARG A 152 6.81 1.07 -3.37
C ARG A 152 7.92 0.10 -3.03
N PHE A 153 8.51 -0.48 -4.08
CA PHE A 153 9.68 -1.33 -3.93
C PHE A 153 10.62 -1.18 -5.12
N ASP A 154 11.85 -0.76 -4.83
CA ASP A 154 12.88 -0.58 -5.83
C ASP A 154 13.44 -1.94 -6.26
N LEU A 155 13.34 -2.22 -7.55
CA LEU A 155 13.87 -3.43 -8.14
C LEU A 155 15.40 -3.37 -8.20
N PRO A 156 16.10 -4.50 -8.09
CA PRO A 156 17.56 -4.54 -8.22
C PRO A 156 18.03 -3.96 -9.56
N ARG A 157 19.12 -3.20 -9.54
CA ARG A 157 19.77 -2.69 -10.76
C ARG A 157 20.75 -3.72 -11.31
N SER A 158 20.98 -3.74 -12.64
CA SER A 158 22.12 -4.46 -13.18
C SER A 158 23.40 -3.65 -12.94
N PHE A 159 24.51 -4.32 -12.65
CA PHE A 159 25.81 -3.65 -12.52
C PHE A 159 26.19 -2.96 -13.84
N ALA A 160 25.90 -3.57 -15.00
CA ALA A 160 26.19 -2.97 -16.29
C ALA A 160 25.48 -1.61 -16.49
N SER A 161 24.24 -1.45 -16.01
CA SER A 161 23.49 -0.18 -16.12
C SER A 161 23.99 0.92 -15.16
N VAL A 162 24.63 0.55 -14.05
CA VAL A 162 25.18 1.49 -13.06
C VAL A 162 26.60 1.93 -13.45
N PHE A 163 27.38 1.05 -14.08
CA PHE A 163 28.78 1.28 -14.43
C PHE A 163 28.99 1.95 -15.80
N SER A 164 27.98 1.98 -16.67
CA SER A 164 28.07 2.66 -17.97
C SER A 164 28.11 4.19 -17.87
N GLU A 165 27.64 4.77 -16.75
CA GLU A 165 27.49 6.23 -16.59
C GLU A 165 28.46 6.85 -15.57
N GLN A 166 29.17 6.05 -14.76
CA GLN A 166 30.15 6.56 -13.78
C GLN A 166 31.54 5.96 -13.98
N VAL A 167 32.52 6.82 -14.27
CA VAL A 167 33.94 6.45 -14.13
C VAL A 167 34.28 6.43 -12.65
N LEU A 168 34.26 5.25 -12.03
CA LEU A 168 34.73 5.05 -10.66
C LEU A 168 36.26 4.89 -10.67
N PRO A 169 37.04 5.79 -10.05
CA PRO A 169 38.49 5.64 -9.97
C PRO A 169 38.84 4.34 -9.23
N GLY A 170 39.47 3.40 -9.93
CA GLY A 170 39.99 2.14 -9.35
C GLY A 170 39.17 0.88 -9.66
N PHE A 171 38.06 0.96 -10.40
CA PHE A 171 37.35 -0.22 -10.92
C PHE A 171 37.61 -0.35 -12.44
N VAL A 172 38.25 -1.44 -12.85
CA VAL A 172 38.37 -1.83 -14.26
C VAL A 172 37.35 -2.93 -14.50
N ALA A 173 36.45 -2.73 -15.46
CA ALA A 173 35.61 -3.82 -15.94
C ALA A 173 36.53 -4.85 -16.61
N ASP A 174 36.57 -6.09 -16.11
CA ASP A 174 37.20 -7.19 -16.84
C ASP A 174 36.27 -7.56 -17.98
N ASP A 175 36.63 -7.17 -19.20
CA ASP A 175 36.01 -7.66 -20.42
C ASP A 175 36.30 -9.17 -20.54
N VAL A 176 35.27 -10.00 -20.37
CA VAL A 176 35.30 -11.42 -20.78
C VAL A 176 34.37 -11.61 -21.97
#